data_AF-A0A7J5VC47-F1
#
_entry.id   AF-A0A7J5VC47-F1
#
_cell.length_a   1.000
_cell.length_b   1.000
_cell.length_c   1.000
_cell.angle_alpha   90.00
_cell.angle_beta   90.00
_cell.angle_gamma   90.00
#
_symmetry.space_group_name_H-M   'P 1'
#
loop_
_entity.id
_entity.type
_entity.pdbx_description
1 polymer ?
#
loop_
_entity_poly.entity_id
_entity_poly.type
_entity_poly.pdbx_seq_one_letter_code
_entity_poly.pdbx_strand_id
1 'polypeptide(L)'
;MSQDVLKTNHTSKSLVRASLDIGRVLADRDGVTFRAEGTCMYPTIRPGDVLRIQSRAAADVSLGDVVVCRRPTHLFCHRVVARGAEEGRAYIVTRQDRTPDESDGPTFDENLLGVVVAIERGGKPASLQPASAPWPLRFYFALRLRLIELRLRIILVWTDLLPKVQTNAFYRWMMKIWLHFAHPQISYRVRLPMPALGDAVYRQLSPETFSVQKDWRGRPVQRWTLLLYLNGSQTPAAWLTLTREASGQWLMDESFVSARYRGAGLDAMLQRKAEAILRKDHPEKEEDMGLLRTSPASLQ
;
A
#
# COMPACT_ATOMS: atom_id res chain seq x y z
N MET A 1 26.30 -19.53 2.42
CA MET A 1 25.82 -18.94 1.16
C MET A 1 24.37 -18.56 1.35
N SER A 2 24.14 -17.26 1.60
CA SER A 2 22.92 -16.71 2.19
C SER A 2 21.69 -16.87 1.32
N GLN A 3 20.66 -17.48 1.90
CA GLN A 3 19.27 -17.19 1.61
C GLN A 3 18.91 -15.89 2.34
N ASP A 4 18.85 -14.76 1.64
CA ASP A 4 18.22 -13.54 2.16
C ASP A 4 17.99 -12.54 1.00
N VAL A 5 16.98 -12.80 0.17
CA VAL A 5 16.52 -11.85 -0.89
C VAL A 5 14.98 -11.76 -0.98
N LEU A 6 14.22 -12.24 0.02
CA LEU A 6 12.75 -12.23 -0.02
C LEU A 6 12.11 -11.53 1.18
N LYS A 7 12.45 -10.26 1.42
CA LYS A 7 11.72 -9.41 2.38
C LYS A 7 11.55 -7.99 1.85
N THR A 8 10.50 -7.73 1.08
CA THR A 8 9.91 -6.37 0.94
C THR A 8 8.49 -6.30 0.35
N ASN A 9 7.82 -7.42 0.05
CA ASN A 9 6.45 -7.41 -0.52
C ASN A 9 5.33 -7.89 0.43
N HIS A 10 5.60 -8.01 1.74
CA HIS A 10 4.65 -8.57 2.71
C HIS A 10 3.66 -7.57 3.32
N THR A 11 3.99 -6.27 3.37
CA THR A 11 3.19 -5.26 4.10
C THR A 11 1.90 -4.85 3.40
N SER A 12 1.88 -4.73 2.06
CA SER A 12 0.65 -4.43 1.31
C SER A 12 -0.35 -5.59 1.32
N LYS A 13 0.15 -6.83 1.22
CA LYS A 13 -0.68 -8.05 1.34
C LYS A 13 -1.20 -8.27 2.77
N SER A 14 -0.44 -7.86 3.77
CA SER A 14 -0.83 -7.95 5.19
C SER A 14 -1.99 -7.02 5.54
N LEU A 15 -2.03 -5.79 5.03
CA LEU A 15 -3.11 -4.84 5.31
C LEU A 15 -4.43 -5.23 4.64
N VAL A 16 -4.39 -5.75 3.41
CA VAL A 16 -5.58 -6.31 2.75
C VAL A 16 -6.09 -7.54 3.53
N ARG A 17 -5.19 -8.43 3.97
CA ARG A 17 -5.57 -9.60 4.77
C ARG A 17 -6.13 -9.23 6.15
N ALA A 18 -5.54 -8.25 6.82
CA ALA A 18 -5.96 -7.77 8.14
C ALA A 18 -7.26 -6.97 8.10
N SER A 19 -7.52 -6.19 7.05
CA SER A 19 -8.81 -5.50 6.89
C SER A 19 -9.98 -6.47 6.70
N LEU A 20 -9.71 -7.65 6.14
CA LEU A 20 -10.71 -8.71 5.92
C LEU A 20 -10.99 -9.55 7.16
N ASP A 21 -9.99 -9.79 8.02
CA ASP A 21 -10.21 -10.42 9.33
C ASP A 21 -11.05 -9.50 10.25
N ILE A 22 -10.90 -8.18 10.15
CA ILE A 22 -11.77 -7.20 10.83
C ILE A 22 -13.18 -7.20 10.21
N GLY A 23 -13.30 -7.37 8.89
CA GLY A 23 -14.59 -7.48 8.19
C GLY A 23 -15.42 -8.70 8.59
N ARG A 24 -14.76 -9.83 8.94
CA ARG A 24 -15.44 -11.04 9.47
C ARG A 24 -16.11 -10.77 10.82
N VAL A 25 -15.65 -9.76 11.57
CA VAL A 25 -16.16 -9.37 12.90
C VAL A 25 -17.27 -8.31 12.83
N LEU A 26 -17.45 -7.60 11.71
CA LEU A 26 -18.61 -6.72 11.49
C LEU A 26 -19.90 -7.48 11.13
N ALA A 27 -19.96 -8.76 11.51
CA ALA A 27 -21.03 -9.71 11.24
C ALA A 27 -22.39 -9.35 11.86
N ASP A 28 -22.52 -8.21 12.55
CA ASP A 28 -23.80 -7.80 13.13
C ASP A 28 -24.61 -6.79 12.31
N ARG A 29 -24.09 -6.14 11.25
CA ARG A 29 -24.91 -5.26 10.38
C ARG A 29 -24.44 -5.21 8.91
N ASP A 30 -25.20 -5.89 8.04
CA ASP A 30 -25.32 -5.67 6.58
C ASP A 30 -24.12 -5.89 5.63
N GLY A 31 -23.16 -6.74 6.01
CA GLY A 31 -22.15 -7.29 5.09
C GLY A 31 -20.95 -6.39 4.80
N VAL A 32 -19.96 -6.94 4.09
CA VAL A 32 -18.67 -6.28 3.83
C VAL A 32 -18.58 -5.83 2.37
N THR A 33 -18.08 -4.62 2.12
CA THR A 33 -17.79 -4.16 0.76
C THR A 33 -16.32 -4.31 0.43
N PHE A 34 -16.02 -4.79 -0.78
CA PHE A 34 -14.67 -5.03 -1.27
C PHE A 34 -14.49 -4.52 -2.69
N ARG A 35 -13.31 -3.98 -3.02
CA ARG A 35 -13.02 -3.56 -4.40
C ARG A 35 -12.25 -4.66 -5.12
N ALA A 36 -12.80 -5.19 -6.20
CA ALA A 36 -12.17 -6.22 -7.01
C ALA A 36 -10.92 -5.67 -7.72
N GLU A 37 -9.79 -6.39 -7.64
CA GLU A 37 -8.54 -6.01 -8.32
C GLU A 37 -8.16 -6.99 -9.44
N GLY A 38 -8.59 -8.25 -9.34
CA GLY A 38 -8.26 -9.32 -10.27
C GLY A 38 -9.14 -9.38 -11.52
N THR A 39 -8.73 -10.22 -12.48
CA THR A 39 -9.44 -10.47 -13.74
C THR A 39 -10.02 -11.89 -13.86
N CYS A 40 -9.90 -12.74 -12.84
CA CYS A 40 -10.35 -14.14 -12.89
C CYS A 40 -11.86 -14.29 -13.20
N MET A 41 -12.68 -13.35 -12.71
CA MET A 41 -14.13 -13.34 -12.93
C MET A 41 -14.57 -12.46 -14.11
N TYR A 42 -13.64 -12.04 -14.95
CA TYR A 42 -13.95 -11.24 -16.13
C TYR A 42 -14.68 -12.10 -17.18
N PRO A 43 -15.77 -11.63 -17.82
CA PRO A 43 -16.27 -10.24 -17.84
C PRO A 43 -17.29 -9.87 -16.76
N THR A 44 -17.75 -10.84 -15.95
CA THR A 44 -18.80 -10.66 -14.94
C THR A 44 -18.40 -9.64 -13.89
N ILE A 45 -17.22 -9.82 -13.28
CA ILE A 45 -16.58 -8.87 -12.37
C ILE A 45 -15.36 -8.29 -13.07
N ARG A 46 -15.18 -6.97 -12.95
CA ARG A 46 -14.07 -6.21 -13.55
C ARG A 46 -13.21 -5.58 -12.46
N PRO A 47 -11.91 -5.38 -12.72
CA PRO A 47 -11.06 -4.60 -11.83
C PRO A 47 -11.67 -3.22 -11.57
N GLY A 48 -11.79 -2.85 -10.30
CA GLY A 48 -12.41 -1.61 -9.83
C GLY A 48 -13.88 -1.73 -9.43
N ASP A 49 -14.56 -2.85 -9.73
CA ASP A 49 -15.93 -3.08 -9.26
C ASP A 49 -15.97 -3.18 -7.72
N VAL A 50 -17.04 -2.70 -7.10
CA VAL A 50 -17.29 -2.83 -5.66
C VAL A 50 -18.26 -3.99 -5.44
N LEU A 51 -17.83 -4.97 -4.66
CA LEU A 51 -18.55 -6.19 -4.33
C LEU A 51 -19.13 -6.05 -2.93
N ARG A 52 -20.41 -6.36 -2.75
CA ARG A 52 -21.01 -6.54 -1.43
C ARG A 52 -21.07 -8.02 -1.10
N ILE A 53 -20.47 -8.40 0.02
CA ILE A 53 -20.27 -9.78 0.44
C ILE A 53 -21.10 -10.02 1.70
N GLN A 54 -21.86 -11.11 1.71
CA GLN A 54 -22.60 -11.58 2.87
C GLN A 54 -22.00 -12.91 3.34
N SER A 55 -21.69 -13.02 4.62
CA SER A 55 -21.21 -14.28 5.18
C SER A 55 -22.31 -15.34 5.11
N ARG A 56 -21.97 -16.53 4.63
CA ARG A 56 -22.84 -17.71 4.52
C ARG A 56 -22.01 -18.96 4.74
N ALA A 57 -22.62 -20.01 5.31
CA ALA A 57 -22.01 -21.32 5.37
C ALA A 57 -22.04 -21.97 3.97
N ALA A 58 -21.08 -22.85 3.67
CA ALA A 58 -20.95 -23.59 2.43
C ALA A 58 -22.19 -24.44 2.14
N ALA A 59 -22.90 -24.89 3.18
CA ALA A 59 -24.17 -25.58 3.06
C ALA A 59 -25.29 -24.69 2.46
N ASP A 60 -25.25 -23.38 2.72
CA ASP A 60 -26.25 -22.39 2.28
C ASP A 60 -25.91 -21.75 0.92
N VAL A 61 -24.77 -22.11 0.35
CA VAL A 61 -24.31 -21.61 -0.95
C VAL A 61 -25.00 -22.37 -2.07
N SER A 62 -25.49 -21.62 -3.07
CA SER A 62 -26.19 -22.15 -4.23
C SER A 62 -25.27 -22.29 -5.45
N LEU A 63 -25.62 -23.22 -6.35
CA LEU A 63 -24.96 -23.33 -7.65
C LEU A 63 -25.12 -22.02 -8.43
N GLY A 64 -24.03 -21.55 -9.04
CA GLY A 64 -23.99 -20.29 -9.76
C GLY A 64 -23.69 -19.06 -8.89
N ASP A 65 -23.72 -19.17 -7.56
CA ASP A 65 -23.30 -18.08 -6.67
C ASP A 65 -21.83 -17.73 -6.92
N VAL A 66 -21.49 -16.44 -6.78
CA VAL A 66 -20.09 -16.01 -6.76
C VAL A 66 -19.67 -15.91 -5.30
N VAL A 67 -18.71 -16.73 -4.90
CA VAL A 67 -18.19 -16.76 -3.53
C VAL A 67 -16.83 -16.12 -3.44
N VAL A 68 -16.52 -15.55 -2.29
CA VAL A 68 -15.20 -15.05 -1.95
C VAL A 68 -14.52 -16.09 -1.05
N CYS A 69 -13.40 -16.60 -1.53
CA CYS A 69 -12.64 -17.66 -0.88
C CYS A 69 -11.22 -17.19 -0.55
N ARG A 70 -10.62 -17.88 0.41
CA ARG A 70 -9.28 -17.61 0.92
C ARG A 70 -8.31 -18.73 0.54
N ARG A 71 -7.15 -18.35 0.00
CA ARG A 71 -5.94 -19.18 -0.05
C ARG A 71 -4.88 -18.63 0.90
N PRO A 72 -3.82 -19.39 1.22
CA PRO A 72 -2.76 -18.93 2.10
C PRO A 72 -2.08 -17.63 1.68
N THR A 73 -2.11 -17.26 0.40
CA THR A 73 -1.37 -16.09 -0.13
C THR A 73 -2.26 -14.93 -0.59
N HIS A 74 -3.55 -15.17 -0.83
CA HIS A 74 -4.47 -14.18 -1.41
C HIS A 74 -5.94 -14.60 -1.23
N LEU A 75 -6.84 -13.64 -1.47
CA LEU A 75 -8.26 -13.92 -1.65
C LEU A 75 -8.60 -13.95 -3.14
N PHE A 76 -9.63 -14.72 -3.47
CA PHE A 76 -10.14 -14.83 -4.82
C PHE A 76 -11.66 -14.97 -4.79
N CYS A 77 -12.32 -14.56 -5.87
CA CYS A 77 -13.76 -14.74 -6.03
C CYS A 77 -13.96 -15.66 -7.22
N HIS A 78 -14.72 -16.75 -7.08
CA HIS A 78 -15.04 -17.67 -8.18
C HIS A 78 -16.51 -18.11 -8.11
N ARG A 79 -17.02 -18.61 -9.23
CA ARG A 79 -18.41 -19.09 -9.33
C ARG A 79 -18.52 -20.53 -8.86
N VAL A 80 -19.54 -20.82 -8.08
CA VAL A 80 -19.83 -22.18 -7.59
C VAL A 80 -20.39 -23.01 -8.73
N VAL A 81 -19.71 -24.12 -9.04
CA VAL A 81 -20.10 -25.05 -10.11
C VAL A 81 -20.50 -26.43 -9.60
N ALA A 82 -20.07 -26.80 -8.40
CA ALA A 82 -20.57 -27.97 -7.69
C ALA A 82 -20.56 -27.73 -6.18
N ARG A 83 -21.34 -28.54 -5.46
CA ARG A 83 -21.37 -28.59 -3.99
C ARG A 83 -21.57 -30.03 -3.56
N GLY A 84 -21.11 -30.37 -2.36
CA GLY A 84 -21.26 -31.70 -1.80
C GLY A 84 -21.01 -31.71 -0.30
N ALA A 85 -20.98 -32.91 0.27
CA ALA A 85 -20.59 -33.13 1.65
C ALA A 85 -19.59 -34.29 1.70
N GLU A 86 -18.51 -34.11 2.44
CA GLU A 86 -17.47 -35.10 2.66
C GLU A 86 -17.24 -35.21 4.18
N GLU A 87 -17.34 -36.43 4.74
CA GLU A 87 -17.19 -36.68 6.18
C GLU A 87 -18.08 -35.77 7.07
N GLY A 88 -19.29 -35.45 6.60
CA GLY A 88 -20.24 -34.58 7.31
C GLY A 88 -19.95 -33.08 7.19
N ARG A 89 -18.93 -32.68 6.41
CA ARG A 89 -18.58 -31.27 6.16
C ARG A 89 -19.04 -30.86 4.77
N ALA A 90 -19.79 -29.76 4.68
CA ALA A 90 -20.20 -29.21 3.39
C ALA A 90 -19.00 -28.58 2.67
N TYR A 91 -18.91 -28.80 1.36
CA TYR A 91 -17.92 -28.18 0.50
C TYR A 91 -18.55 -27.63 -0.77
N ILE A 92 -17.88 -26.64 -1.35
CA ILE A 92 -18.18 -26.08 -2.66
C ILE A 92 -16.99 -26.21 -3.58
N VAL A 93 -17.25 -26.39 -4.87
CA VAL A 93 -16.26 -26.38 -5.95
C VAL A 93 -16.53 -25.13 -6.76
N THR A 94 -15.49 -24.33 -6.93
CA THR A 94 -15.59 -23.04 -7.61
C THR A 94 -14.84 -23.06 -8.93
N ARG A 95 -15.13 -22.10 -9.81
CA ARG A 95 -14.53 -21.96 -11.13
C ARG A 95 -14.48 -20.49 -11.53
N GLN A 96 -13.43 -20.12 -12.24
CA GLN A 96 -13.28 -18.75 -12.76
C GLN A 96 -14.08 -18.55 -14.07
N ASP A 97 -14.77 -17.41 -14.20
CA ASP A 97 -15.54 -17.10 -15.43
C ASP A 97 -14.61 -16.81 -16.64
N ARG A 98 -13.35 -16.42 -16.40
CA ARG A 98 -12.38 -16.06 -17.46
C ARG A 98 -11.89 -17.26 -18.28
N THR A 99 -11.63 -18.40 -17.62
CA THR A 99 -11.15 -19.63 -18.26
C THR A 99 -11.92 -20.80 -17.64
N PRO A 100 -13.06 -21.19 -18.22
CA PRO A 100 -14.00 -22.10 -17.59
C PRO A 100 -13.58 -23.59 -17.68
N ASP A 101 -12.38 -23.87 -18.18
CA ASP A 101 -11.90 -25.25 -18.41
C ASP A 101 -11.39 -25.90 -17.11
N GLU A 102 -11.01 -25.11 -16.11
CA GLU A 102 -10.45 -25.59 -14.85
C GLU A 102 -11.35 -25.22 -13.66
N SER A 103 -11.62 -26.20 -12.80
CA SER A 103 -12.29 -25.95 -11.51
C SER A 103 -11.27 -25.94 -10.39
N ASP A 104 -11.56 -25.17 -9.35
CA ASP A 104 -10.81 -25.23 -8.10
C ASP A 104 -11.11 -26.53 -7.36
N GLY A 105 -10.20 -26.96 -6.49
CA GLY A 105 -10.49 -28.03 -5.53
C GLY A 105 -11.59 -27.65 -4.52
N PRO A 106 -12.09 -28.64 -3.74
CA PRO A 106 -13.12 -28.42 -2.75
C PRO A 106 -12.71 -27.33 -1.76
N THR A 107 -13.65 -26.44 -1.47
CA THR A 107 -13.51 -25.35 -0.51
C THR A 107 -14.55 -25.50 0.58
N PHE A 108 -14.07 -25.52 1.83
CA PHE A 108 -14.87 -25.67 3.03
C PHE A 108 -15.06 -24.31 3.73
N ASP A 109 -15.90 -24.28 4.77
CA ASP A 109 -16.27 -23.08 5.53
C ASP A 109 -15.08 -22.28 6.05
N GLU A 110 -13.96 -22.92 6.42
CA GLU A 110 -12.80 -22.21 6.97
C GLU A 110 -12.10 -21.33 5.94
N ASN A 111 -12.34 -21.62 4.66
CA ASN A 111 -11.79 -20.89 3.52
C ASN A 111 -12.86 -20.12 2.74
N LEU A 112 -14.13 -20.18 3.15
CA LEU A 112 -15.22 -19.39 2.60
C LEU A 112 -15.43 -18.13 3.46
N LEU A 113 -15.34 -16.95 2.85
CA LEU A 113 -15.62 -15.69 3.53
C LEU A 113 -17.10 -15.29 3.37
N GLY A 114 -17.70 -15.60 2.22
CA GLY A 114 -19.11 -15.34 1.96
C GLY A 114 -19.47 -15.34 0.48
N VAL A 115 -20.72 -14.98 0.20
CA VAL A 115 -21.30 -14.86 -1.15
C VAL A 115 -21.37 -13.40 -1.57
N VAL A 116 -21.02 -13.11 -2.81
CA VAL A 116 -21.21 -11.79 -3.42
C VAL A 116 -22.69 -11.61 -3.76
N VAL A 117 -23.36 -10.72 -3.04
CA VAL A 117 -24.80 -10.45 -3.18
C VAL A 117 -25.10 -9.25 -4.09
N ALA A 118 -24.12 -8.39 -4.34
CA ALA A 118 -24.26 -7.27 -5.28
C ALA A 118 -22.91 -6.86 -5.87
N ILE A 119 -22.94 -6.35 -7.10
CA ILE A 119 -21.80 -5.73 -7.77
C ILE A 119 -22.20 -4.30 -8.14
N GLU A 120 -21.33 -3.34 -7.84
CA GLU A 120 -21.43 -1.97 -8.29
C GLU A 120 -20.25 -1.63 -9.20
N ARG A 121 -20.55 -1.16 -10.41
CA ARG A 121 -19.58 -0.77 -11.43
C ARG A 121 -19.73 0.71 -11.74
N GLY A 122 -18.78 1.51 -11.25
CA GLY A 122 -18.76 2.96 -11.47
C GLY A 122 -20.04 3.64 -10.96
N GLY A 123 -20.53 3.28 -9.77
CA GLY A 123 -21.76 3.85 -9.20
C GLY A 123 -23.06 3.17 -9.59
N LYS A 124 -23.04 2.16 -10.47
CA LYS A 124 -24.26 1.52 -11.01
C LYS A 124 -24.30 0.03 -10.68
N PRO A 125 -25.48 -0.55 -10.39
CA PRO A 125 -25.60 -1.99 -10.18
C PRO A 125 -25.22 -2.77 -11.44
N ALA A 126 -24.50 -3.87 -11.27
CA ALA A 126 -24.10 -4.78 -12.33
C ALA A 126 -24.62 -6.20 -12.05
N SER A 127 -24.84 -6.96 -13.13
CA SER A 127 -25.37 -8.33 -13.03
C SER A 127 -24.32 -9.32 -12.53
N LEU A 128 -24.74 -10.21 -11.62
CA LEU A 128 -23.99 -11.37 -11.14
C LEU A 128 -24.06 -12.58 -12.09
N GLN A 129 -25.00 -12.53 -13.04
CA GLN A 129 -25.18 -13.61 -14.01
C GLN A 129 -23.98 -13.67 -14.97
N PRO A 130 -23.60 -14.88 -15.42
CA PRO A 130 -22.60 -15.03 -16.46
C PRO A 130 -22.99 -14.21 -17.69
N ALA A 131 -22.03 -13.52 -18.29
CA ALA A 131 -22.30 -12.77 -19.51
C ALA A 131 -22.54 -13.73 -20.69
N SER A 132 -23.80 -14.07 -20.99
CA SER A 132 -24.18 -14.73 -22.25
C SER A 132 -24.15 -13.69 -23.38
N ALA A 133 -22.94 -13.33 -23.82
CA ALA A 133 -22.78 -12.23 -24.77
C ALA A 133 -22.64 -12.75 -26.21
N PRO A 134 -23.23 -12.05 -27.20
CA PRO A 134 -23.01 -12.36 -28.61
C PRO A 134 -21.54 -12.18 -29.00
N TRP A 135 -21.12 -12.81 -30.10
CA TRP A 135 -19.70 -12.85 -30.51
C TRP A 135 -18.98 -11.49 -30.59
N PRO A 136 -19.61 -10.36 -30.99
CA PRO A 136 -18.92 -9.07 -31.04
C PRO A 136 -18.56 -8.56 -29.65
N LEU A 137 -19.46 -8.75 -28.67
CA LEU A 137 -19.20 -8.39 -27.28
C LEU A 137 -18.14 -9.29 -26.65
N ARG A 138 -18.12 -10.58 -27.00
CA ARG A 138 -17.05 -11.50 -26.56
C ARG A 138 -15.68 -11.04 -27.06
N PHE A 139 -15.60 -10.63 -28.32
CA PHE A 139 -14.37 -10.08 -28.90
C PHE A 139 -13.95 -8.78 -28.19
N TYR A 140 -14.89 -7.85 -27.98
CA TYR A 140 -14.64 -6.63 -27.20
C TYR A 140 -14.10 -6.94 -25.81
N PHE A 141 -14.73 -7.90 -25.11
CA PHE A 141 -14.29 -8.32 -23.80
C PHE A 141 -12.88 -8.92 -23.82
N ALA A 142 -12.56 -9.79 -24.78
CA ALA A 142 -11.23 -10.36 -24.94
C ALA A 142 -10.16 -9.29 -25.21
N LEU A 143 -10.43 -8.34 -26.12
CA LEU A 143 -9.51 -7.24 -26.41
C LEU A 143 -9.29 -6.35 -25.17
N ARG A 144 -10.37 -6.02 -24.45
CA ARG A 144 -10.29 -5.25 -23.20
C ARG A 144 -9.50 -5.97 -22.11
N LEU A 145 -9.67 -7.29 -21.97
CA LEU A 145 -8.89 -8.10 -21.05
C LEU A 145 -7.40 -8.03 -21.38
N ARG A 146 -7.03 -8.16 -22.67
CA ARG A 146 -5.63 -8.02 -23.12
C ARG A 146 -5.04 -6.64 -22.81
N LEU A 147 -5.81 -5.57 -22.98
CA LEU A 147 -5.38 -4.21 -22.61
C LEU A 147 -5.18 -4.06 -21.09
N ILE A 148 -6.05 -4.65 -20.28
CA ILE A 148 -5.90 -4.65 -18.81
C ILE A 148 -4.63 -5.42 -18.40
N GLU A 149 -4.43 -6.62 -18.94
CA GLU A 149 -3.24 -7.45 -18.66
C GLU A 149 -1.95 -6.75 -19.10
N LEU A 150 -1.94 -6.13 -20.29
CA LEU A 150 -0.81 -5.35 -20.78
C LEU A 150 -0.51 -4.18 -19.84
N ARG A 151 -1.53 -3.43 -19.41
CA ARG A 151 -1.35 -2.33 -18.46
C ARG A 151 -0.78 -2.82 -17.13
N LEU A 152 -1.30 -3.91 -16.58
CA LEU A 152 -0.80 -4.50 -15.33
C LEU A 152 0.66 -4.93 -15.46
N ARG A 153 1.01 -5.60 -16.57
CA ARG A 153 2.39 -5.99 -16.87
C ARG A 153 3.31 -4.80 -17.01
N ILE A 154 2.87 -3.74 -17.70
CA ILE A 154 3.61 -2.48 -17.82
C ILE A 154 3.86 -1.88 -16.43
N ILE A 155 2.84 -1.80 -15.56
CA ILE A 155 2.99 -1.28 -14.20
C ILE A 155 4.03 -2.09 -13.41
N LEU A 156 3.95 -3.42 -13.43
CA LEU A 156 4.90 -4.30 -12.73
C LEU A 156 6.33 -4.15 -13.26
N VAL A 157 6.49 -4.10 -14.58
CA VAL A 157 7.79 -3.88 -15.22
C VAL A 157 8.36 -2.50 -14.87
N TRP A 158 7.51 -1.46 -14.83
CA TRP A 158 7.93 -0.13 -14.40
C TRP A 158 8.33 -0.09 -12.92
N THR A 159 7.62 -0.78 -12.03
CA THR A 159 8.02 -0.85 -10.61
C THR A 159 9.39 -1.50 -10.42
N ASP A 160 9.78 -2.42 -11.30
CA ASP A 160 11.09 -3.09 -11.25
C ASP A 160 12.20 -2.31 -11.98
N LEU A 161 11.87 -1.61 -13.06
CA LEU A 161 12.83 -0.81 -13.85
C LEU A 161 13.13 0.54 -13.23
N LEU A 162 12.13 1.21 -12.63
CA LEU A 162 12.27 2.56 -12.12
C LEU A 162 13.41 2.68 -11.07
N PRO A 163 13.57 1.77 -10.10
CA PRO A 163 14.71 1.80 -9.19
C PRO A 163 16.06 1.67 -9.91
N LYS A 164 16.15 0.80 -10.93
CA LYS A 164 17.38 0.58 -11.71
C LYS A 164 17.78 1.84 -12.50
N VAL A 165 16.80 2.51 -13.10
CA VAL A 165 17.02 3.81 -13.76
C VAL A 165 17.45 4.88 -12.76
N GLN A 166 16.82 4.93 -11.59
CA GLN A 166 17.15 5.89 -10.51
C GLN A 166 18.54 5.66 -9.89
N THR A 167 19.08 4.44 -9.96
CA THR A 167 20.46 4.15 -9.55
C THR A 167 21.50 4.55 -10.60
N ASN A 168 21.12 4.80 -11.86
CA ASN A 168 22.04 5.15 -12.92
C ASN A 168 22.67 6.55 -12.69
N ALA A 169 23.99 6.64 -12.83
CA ALA A 169 24.76 7.88 -12.67
C ALA A 169 24.28 8.99 -13.63
N PHE A 170 23.91 8.64 -14.87
CA PHE A 170 23.40 9.61 -15.84
C PHE A 170 22.06 10.21 -15.42
N TYR A 171 21.13 9.39 -14.93
CA TYR A 171 19.85 9.86 -14.42
C TYR A 171 20.03 10.79 -13.20
N ARG A 172 20.91 10.43 -12.26
CA ARG A 172 21.23 11.26 -11.10
C ARG A 172 21.85 12.60 -11.50
N TRP A 173 22.76 12.59 -12.48
CA TRP A 173 23.37 13.80 -13.02
C TRP A 173 22.31 14.71 -13.67
N MET A 174 21.43 14.15 -14.52
CA MET A 174 20.33 14.89 -15.15
C MET A 174 19.35 15.47 -14.12
N MET A 175 19.01 14.73 -13.06
CA MET A 175 18.14 15.24 -12.00
C MET A 175 18.77 16.37 -11.19
N LYS A 176 20.09 16.33 -10.95
CA LYS A 176 20.83 17.43 -10.32
C LYS A 176 20.85 18.68 -11.20
N ILE A 177 21.05 18.51 -12.50
CA ILE A 177 20.95 19.59 -13.49
C ILE A 177 19.55 20.19 -13.46
N TRP A 178 18.51 19.37 -13.53
CA TRP A 178 17.13 19.84 -13.46
C TRP A 178 16.88 20.64 -12.17
N LEU A 179 17.33 20.16 -11.01
CA LEU A 179 17.17 20.88 -9.74
C LEU A 179 17.90 22.23 -9.75
N HIS A 180 19.10 22.28 -10.34
CA HIS A 180 19.90 23.49 -10.45
C HIS A 180 19.22 24.54 -11.34
N PHE A 181 18.73 24.15 -12.52
CA PHE A 181 18.13 25.08 -13.48
C PHE A 181 16.66 25.43 -13.18
N ALA A 182 15.90 24.52 -12.60
CA ALA A 182 14.47 24.74 -12.33
C ALA A 182 14.23 25.63 -11.10
N HIS A 183 15.25 25.89 -10.27
CA HIS A 183 15.18 26.68 -9.04
C HIS A 183 13.87 26.50 -8.26
N PRO A 184 13.48 25.26 -7.93
CA PRO A 184 12.17 25.03 -7.30
C PRO A 184 12.14 25.69 -5.92
N GLN A 185 10.99 26.26 -5.56
CA GLN A 185 10.78 26.84 -4.24
C GLN A 185 10.74 25.71 -3.21
N ILE A 186 11.78 25.63 -2.37
CA ILE A 186 11.92 24.60 -1.34
C ILE A 186 11.36 25.14 -0.03
N SER A 187 10.36 24.45 0.52
CA SER A 187 9.83 24.76 1.84
C SER A 187 9.95 23.56 2.76
N TYR A 188 10.30 23.82 4.02
CA TYR A 188 10.50 22.81 5.05
C TYR A 188 9.40 22.93 6.08
N ARG A 189 8.88 21.80 6.56
CA ARG A 189 7.86 21.73 7.61
C ARG A 189 8.25 20.63 8.60
N VAL A 190 8.06 20.85 9.89
CA VAL A 190 8.31 19.85 10.93
C VAL A 190 6.97 19.29 11.40
N ARG A 191 6.84 17.96 11.47
CA ARG A 191 5.71 17.26 12.08
C ARG A 191 6.13 16.63 13.40
N LEU A 192 5.30 16.82 14.41
CA LEU A 192 5.44 16.17 15.71
C LEU A 192 4.22 15.27 15.94
N PRO A 193 4.41 13.98 16.22
CA PRO A 193 3.30 13.08 16.56
C PRO A 193 2.67 13.53 17.88
N MET A 194 1.33 13.42 17.98
CA MET A 194 0.60 13.71 19.21
C MET A 194 0.20 12.41 19.90
N PRO A 195 1.03 11.84 20.79
CA PRO A 195 0.78 10.53 21.40
C PRO A 195 -0.55 10.44 22.17
N ALA A 196 -1.08 11.57 22.65
CA ALA A 196 -2.38 11.61 23.33
C ALA A 196 -3.59 11.34 22.41
N LEU A 197 -3.42 11.46 21.09
CA LEU A 197 -4.47 11.28 20.07
C LEU A 197 -4.13 10.17 19.07
N GLY A 198 -3.05 9.41 19.30
CA GLY A 198 -2.52 8.39 18.41
C GLY A 198 -1.52 8.92 17.37
N ASP A 199 -0.66 8.02 16.86
CA ASP A 199 0.48 8.34 15.97
C ASP A 199 0.07 8.96 14.61
N ALA A 200 -1.20 8.84 14.23
CA ALA A 200 -1.73 9.41 13.00
C ALA A 200 -1.97 10.92 13.07
N VAL A 201 -2.09 11.49 14.27
CA VAL A 201 -2.42 12.91 14.46
C VAL A 201 -1.13 13.69 14.76
N TYR A 202 -0.80 14.64 13.90
CA TYR A 202 0.45 15.41 13.98
C TYR A 202 0.20 16.91 14.01
N ARG A 203 1.08 17.65 14.69
CA ARG A 203 1.12 19.11 14.60
C ARG A 203 2.22 19.53 13.64
N GLN A 204 1.89 20.42 12.70
CA GLN A 204 2.84 20.95 11.75
C GLN A 204 3.39 22.29 12.24
N LEU A 205 4.71 22.41 12.36
CA LEU A 205 5.42 23.62 12.80
C LEU A 205 6.39 24.09 11.72
N SER A 206 6.70 25.40 11.75
CA SER A 206 7.78 25.96 10.94
C SER A 206 9.13 25.52 11.54
N PRO A 207 10.13 25.15 10.73
CA PRO A 207 11.46 24.78 11.22
C PRO A 207 12.16 25.88 12.03
N GLU A 208 11.79 27.14 11.82
CA GLU A 208 12.42 28.29 12.48
C GLU A 208 11.99 28.43 13.95
N THR A 209 10.74 28.05 14.25
CA THR A 209 10.13 28.13 15.59
C THR A 209 10.20 26.82 16.36
N PHE A 210 10.69 25.74 15.73
CA PHE A 210 10.82 24.44 16.35
C PHE A 210 12.07 24.36 17.24
N SER A 211 11.91 23.83 18.46
CA SER A 211 13.01 23.40 19.33
C SER A 211 12.89 21.90 19.62
N VAL A 212 14.03 21.25 19.62
CA VAL A 212 14.26 19.82 19.82
C VAL A 212 14.19 19.46 21.31
N GLN A 213 14.46 20.41 22.21
CA GLN A 213 14.52 20.14 23.65
C GLN A 213 13.14 19.95 24.27
N LYS A 214 12.16 20.77 23.86
CA LYS A 214 10.80 20.75 24.41
C LYS A 214 9.78 20.92 23.29
N ASP A 215 8.74 20.12 23.32
CA ASP A 215 7.55 20.32 22.51
C ASP A 215 6.81 21.61 22.95
N TRP A 216 5.76 21.97 22.22
CA TRP A 216 4.92 23.13 22.54
C TRP A 216 4.15 23.00 23.88
N ARG A 217 4.27 21.85 24.57
CA ARG A 217 3.71 21.56 25.89
C ARG A 217 4.79 21.47 26.98
N GLY A 218 6.05 21.76 26.66
CA GLY A 218 7.18 21.68 27.59
C GLY A 218 7.73 20.27 27.84
N ARG A 219 7.28 19.25 27.10
CA ARG A 219 7.73 17.84 27.22
C ARG A 219 8.91 17.55 26.29
N PRO A 220 9.82 16.64 26.64
CA PRO A 220 10.94 16.29 25.77
C PRO A 220 10.44 15.64 24.47
N VAL A 221 10.92 16.13 23.33
CA VAL A 221 10.60 15.54 22.01
C VAL A 221 11.33 14.21 21.88
N GLN A 222 10.59 13.14 21.58
CA GLN A 222 11.12 11.78 21.40
C GLN A 222 11.16 11.36 19.93
N ARG A 223 10.30 11.93 19.08
CA ARG A 223 10.21 11.65 17.65
C ARG A 223 9.73 12.89 16.92
N TRP A 224 10.33 13.20 15.78
CA TRP A 224 9.87 14.28 14.89
C TRP A 224 10.20 13.96 13.44
N THR A 225 9.40 14.50 12.52
CA THR A 225 9.55 14.27 11.07
C THR A 225 9.75 15.59 10.36
N LEU A 226 10.86 15.72 9.64
CA LEU A 226 11.13 16.83 8.73
C LEU A 226 10.56 16.51 7.35
N LEU A 227 9.74 17.40 6.80
CA LEU A 227 9.21 17.29 5.44
C LEU A 227 9.78 18.40 4.55
N LEU A 228 10.09 18.02 3.32
CA LEU A 228 10.53 18.92 2.26
C LEU A 228 9.45 18.93 1.17
N TYR A 229 8.96 20.13 0.86
CA TYR A 229 8.00 20.40 -0.20
C TYR A 229 8.67 21.20 -1.32
N LEU A 230 8.31 20.91 -2.57
CA LEU A 230 8.76 21.65 -3.75
C LEU A 230 7.58 22.37 -4.39
N ASN A 231 7.77 23.65 -4.76
CA ASN A 231 6.81 24.48 -5.50
C ASN A 231 5.41 24.53 -4.87
N GLY A 232 5.33 24.57 -3.53
CA GLY A 232 4.05 24.63 -2.82
C GLY A 232 3.15 23.40 -2.99
N SER A 233 3.70 22.23 -3.37
CA SER A 233 2.93 21.00 -3.54
C SER A 233 2.18 20.60 -2.26
N GLN A 234 1.01 19.97 -2.42
CA GLN A 234 0.24 19.37 -1.32
C GLN A 234 0.91 18.09 -0.77
N THR A 235 1.73 17.43 -1.60
CA THR A 235 2.46 16.22 -1.20
C THR A 235 3.94 16.54 -0.93
N PRO A 236 4.52 16.00 0.14
CA PRO A 236 5.93 16.20 0.42
C PRO A 236 6.78 15.48 -0.64
N ALA A 237 7.80 16.17 -1.13
CA ALA A 237 8.78 15.65 -2.07
C ALA A 237 9.73 14.65 -1.40
N ALA A 238 10.05 14.88 -0.13
CA ALA A 238 10.82 13.98 0.71
C ALA A 238 10.48 14.20 2.20
N TRP A 239 10.72 13.20 3.04
CA TRP A 239 10.67 13.35 4.50
C TRP A 239 11.73 12.50 5.21
N LEU A 240 12.05 12.90 6.42
CA LEU A 240 13.03 12.27 7.29
C LEU A 240 12.47 12.25 8.71
N THR A 241 12.39 11.08 9.33
CA THR A 241 11.93 10.92 10.71
C THR A 241 13.11 10.62 11.61
N LEU A 242 13.23 11.40 12.68
CA LEU A 242 14.25 11.25 13.70
C LEU A 242 13.62 10.83 15.02
N THR A 243 14.28 9.92 15.71
CA THR A 243 13.91 9.42 17.03
C THR A 243 15.04 9.65 18.02
N ARG A 244 14.71 9.89 19.27
CA ARG A 244 15.68 10.08 20.34
C ARG A 244 15.87 8.77 21.08
N GLU A 245 17.11 8.31 21.18
CA GLU A 245 17.46 7.17 22.01
C GLU A 245 17.43 7.51 23.50
N ALA A 246 17.34 6.49 24.35
CA ALA A 246 17.52 6.61 25.79
C ALA A 246 18.89 7.20 26.18
N SER A 247 19.91 7.03 25.33
CA SER A 247 21.25 7.63 25.45
C SER A 247 21.27 9.15 25.22
N GLY A 248 20.16 9.72 24.74
CA GLY A 248 20.02 11.13 24.39
C GLY A 248 20.48 11.50 22.98
N GLN A 249 21.00 10.54 22.20
CA GLN A 249 21.38 10.72 20.80
C GLN A 249 20.18 10.64 19.85
N TRP A 250 20.29 11.29 18.68
CA TRP A 250 19.26 11.28 17.65
C TRP A 250 19.60 10.28 16.54
N LEU A 251 18.68 9.37 16.27
CA LEU A 251 18.78 8.40 15.18
C LEU A 251 17.83 8.75 14.04
N MET A 252 18.29 8.46 12.82
CA MET A 252 17.43 8.44 11.64
C MET A 252 16.68 7.10 11.61
N ASP A 253 15.38 7.16 11.85
CA ASP A 253 14.49 5.98 11.90
C ASP A 253 13.97 5.63 10.51
N GLU A 254 13.38 6.61 9.83
CA GLU A 254 12.79 6.43 8.50
C GLU A 254 13.19 7.58 7.58
N SER A 255 13.46 7.28 6.32
CA SER A 255 13.67 8.29 5.28
C SER A 255 12.89 7.93 4.03
N PHE A 256 12.31 8.93 3.39
CA PHE A 256 11.54 8.75 2.16
C PHE A 256 11.85 9.88 1.19
N VAL A 257 12.07 9.51 -0.07
CA VAL A 257 12.13 10.44 -1.20
C VAL A 257 11.15 9.94 -2.25
N SER A 258 10.24 10.82 -2.67
CA SER A 258 9.29 10.53 -3.73
C SER A 258 10.02 10.06 -4.98
N ALA A 259 9.52 9.02 -5.64
CA ALA A 259 10.17 8.40 -6.79
C ALA A 259 10.54 9.42 -7.89
N ARG A 260 9.72 10.46 -8.06
CA ARG A 260 9.96 11.54 -9.04
C ARG A 260 11.19 12.42 -8.75
N TYR A 261 11.70 12.42 -7.51
CA TYR A 261 12.81 13.26 -7.08
C TYR A 261 14.00 12.46 -6.53
N ARG A 262 13.96 11.13 -6.62
CA ARG A 262 15.08 10.27 -6.22
C ARG A 262 16.31 10.59 -7.08
N GLY A 263 17.47 10.68 -6.45
CA GLY A 263 18.72 11.03 -7.14
C GLY A 263 18.97 12.53 -7.32
N ALA A 264 18.00 13.40 -6.99
CA ALA A 264 18.18 14.85 -7.01
C ALA A 264 18.97 15.39 -5.79
N GLY A 265 19.26 14.54 -4.79
CA GLY A 265 19.99 14.93 -3.58
C GLY A 265 19.14 15.52 -2.46
N LEU A 266 17.80 15.39 -2.55
CA LEU A 266 16.87 15.90 -1.52
C LEU A 266 17.07 15.24 -0.14
N ASP A 267 17.54 13.99 -0.13
CA ASP A 267 17.98 13.25 1.04
C ASP A 267 19.12 13.96 1.77
N ALA A 268 20.17 14.34 1.03
CA ALA A 268 21.30 15.08 1.60
C ALA A 268 20.87 16.48 2.09
N MET A 269 19.91 17.12 1.40
CA MET A 269 19.35 18.40 1.84
C MET A 269 18.57 18.28 3.15
N LEU A 270 17.75 17.23 3.29
CA LEU A 270 17.03 16.92 4.53
C LEU A 270 17.98 16.62 5.68
N GLN A 271 19.01 15.82 5.46
CA GLN A 271 20.03 15.52 6.47
C GLN A 271 20.75 16.80 6.94
N ARG A 272 21.26 17.61 6.01
CA ARG A 272 21.91 18.89 6.35
C ARG A 272 20.98 19.83 7.13
N LYS A 273 19.70 19.90 6.76
CA LYS A 273 18.72 20.74 7.47
C LYS A 273 18.40 20.18 8.85
N ALA A 274 18.30 18.85 9.00
CA ALA A 274 18.10 18.21 10.30
C ALA A 274 19.30 18.43 11.22
N GLU A 275 20.53 18.28 10.73
CA GLU A 275 21.75 18.60 11.48
C GLU A 275 21.79 20.06 11.92
N ALA A 276 21.43 21.00 11.05
CA ALA A 276 21.38 22.41 11.39
C ALA A 276 20.37 22.71 12.52
N ILE A 277 19.21 22.02 12.52
CA ILE A 277 18.21 22.14 13.59
C ILE A 277 18.74 21.54 14.90
N LEU A 278 19.42 20.39 14.85
CA LEU A 278 20.02 19.77 16.03
C LEU A 278 21.16 20.62 16.62
N ARG A 279 21.98 21.25 15.77
CA ARG A 279 23.10 22.12 16.18
C ARG A 279 22.61 23.41 16.85
N LYS A 280 21.53 24.01 16.34
CA LYS A 280 20.92 25.22 16.93
C LYS A 280 20.57 25.04 18.42
N ASP A 281 20.25 23.81 18.82
CA ASP A 281 19.78 23.48 20.16
C ASP A 281 20.84 22.81 21.06
N HIS A 282 22.06 22.56 20.54
CA HIS A 282 23.20 21.98 21.26
C HIS A 282 24.55 22.65 20.87
N PRO A 283 24.82 23.89 21.32
CA PRO A 283 26.02 24.64 20.94
C PRO A 283 27.34 24.15 21.58
N GLU A 284 27.30 23.29 22.62
CA GLU A 284 28.48 22.93 23.44
C GLU A 284 29.24 21.64 23.02
N LYS A 285 28.82 20.95 21.96
CA LYS A 285 29.53 19.74 21.47
C LYS A 285 30.33 20.06 20.21
N GLU A 286 31.45 20.75 20.40
CA GLU A 286 32.34 21.22 19.33
C GLU A 286 33.33 20.16 18.84
N GLU A 287 33.51 19.05 19.56
CA GLU A 287 34.51 18.03 19.20
C GLU A 287 33.86 16.66 18.91
N ASP A 288 33.89 16.33 17.62
CA ASP A 288 34.11 14.99 17.10
C ASP A 288 33.04 13.91 17.40
N MET A 289 31.92 13.92 16.66
CA MET A 289 31.22 12.72 16.17
C MET A 289 29.92 13.10 15.43
N GLY A 290 29.65 12.48 14.28
CA GLY A 290 28.41 12.69 13.51
C GLY A 290 27.15 12.59 14.38
N LEU A 291 26.43 13.71 14.51
CA LEU A 291 25.24 13.85 15.36
C LEU A 291 24.04 13.01 14.89
N LEU A 292 24.08 12.55 13.64
CA LEU A 292 23.10 11.66 13.05
C LEU A 292 23.75 10.31 12.77
N ARG A 293 23.26 9.26 13.44
CA ARG A 293 23.55 7.89 13.04
C ARG A 293 22.34 7.33 12.30
N THR A 294 22.63 6.63 11.20
CA THR A 294 21.63 5.86 10.47
C THR A 294 21.28 4.64 11.31
N SER A 295 20.00 4.45 11.65
CA SER A 295 19.57 3.22 12.32
C SER A 295 19.91 2.01 11.43
N PRO A 296 20.38 0.88 11.99
CA PRO A 296 20.60 -0.35 11.21
C PRO A 296 19.33 -0.85 10.49
N ALA A 297 18.15 -0.34 10.86
CA ALA A 297 16.89 -0.63 10.19
C ALA A 297 16.66 0.12 8.85
N SER A 298 17.47 1.14 8.52
CA SER A 298 17.23 2.00 7.34
C SER A 298 17.99 1.56 6.07
N LEU A 299 18.59 0.36 6.06
CA LEU A 299 19.27 -0.25 4.91
C LEU A 299 18.47 -1.45 4.35
N GLN A 300 17.19 -1.27 4.01
CA GLN A 300 16.42 -2.23 3.20
C GLN A 300 15.44 -1.52 2.27
#